data_AF-E9E2J9-F1
#
_entry.id   AF-E9E2J9-F1
#
_cell.length_a   1.000
_cell.length_b   1.000
_cell.length_c   1.000
_cell.angle_alpha   90.00
_cell.angle_beta   90.00
_cell.angle_gamma   90.00
#
_symmetry.space_group_name_H-M   'P 1'
#
loop_
_entity.id
_entity.type
_entity.pdbx_description
1 polymer ?
#
loop_
_entity_poly.entity_id
_entity_poly.type
_entity_poly.pdbx_seq_one_letter_code
_entity_poly.pdbx_strand_id
1 'polypeptide(L)' 'MAHLNVKPDPAYLKHQAMQKARHHFFRWTPRTARITFMYVVVVPAIFGYVAYKTDGLFNFRAKRRGDTIYER' A
#
# COMPACT_ATOMS: atom_id res chain seq x y z
N MET A 1 -3.89 -25.07 29.51
CA MET A 1 -3.31 -23.84 28.92
C MET A 1 -1.99 -24.23 28.29
N ALA A 2 -1.71 -23.82 27.04
CA ALA A 2 -0.49 -24.23 26.34
C ALA A 2 0.76 -23.84 27.15
N HIS A 3 1.70 -24.77 27.32
CA HIS A 3 2.98 -24.49 27.96
C HIS A 3 3.82 -23.62 27.00
N LEU A 4 3.85 -22.31 27.26
CA LEU A 4 4.62 -21.38 26.45
C LEU A 4 6.12 -21.52 26.81
N ASN A 5 6.96 -21.78 25.81
CA ASN A 5 8.42 -21.84 25.98
C ASN A 5 9.04 -20.47 26.37
N VAL A 6 8.26 -19.40 26.26
CA VAL A 6 8.65 -18.04 26.64
C VAL A 6 7.56 -17.47 27.54
N LYS A 7 7.98 -16.87 28.66
CA LYS A 7 7.05 -16.18 29.56
C LYS A 7 6.41 -15.00 28.81
N PRO A 8 5.08 -14.93 28.71
CA PRO A 8 4.43 -13.80 28.06
C PRO A 8 4.64 -12.54 28.88
N ASP A 9 5.22 -11.51 28.28
CA ASP A 9 5.35 -10.20 28.90
C ASP A 9 3.99 -9.48 28.87
N PRO A 10 3.44 -9.06 30.03
CA PRO A 10 2.16 -8.36 30.08
C PRO A 10 2.12 -7.07 29.25
N ALA A 11 3.24 -6.35 29.11
CA ALA A 11 3.28 -5.13 28.31
C ALA A 11 3.15 -5.45 26.80
N TYR A 12 3.86 -6.47 26.30
CA TYR A 12 3.68 -6.95 24.94
C TYR A 12 2.27 -7.45 24.65
N LEU A 13 1.66 -8.21 25.57
CA LEU A 13 0.28 -8.67 25.41
C LEU A 13 -0.71 -7.50 25.32
N LYS A 14 -0.53 -6.47 26.16
CA LYS A 14 -1.35 -5.26 26.11
C LYS A 14 -1.16 -4.51 24.79
N HIS A 15 0.07 -4.34 24.33
CA HIS A 15 0.36 -3.69 23.05
C HIS A 15 -0.30 -4.46 21.89
N GLN A 16 -0.18 -5.78 21.85
CA GLN A 16 -0.83 -6.61 20.84
C GLN A 16 -2.35 -6.44 20.85
N ALA A 17 -2.96 -6.45 22.04
CA ALA A 17 -4.40 -6.23 22.20
C ALA A 17 -4.82 -4.84 21.69
N MET A 18 -4.05 -3.79 22.00
CA MET A 18 -4.29 -2.43 21.51
C MET A 18 -4.21 -2.34 19.98
N GLN A 19 -3.23 -3.00 19.35
CA GLN A 19 -3.09 -3.01 17.89
C GLN A 19 -4.27 -3.75 17.23
N LYS A 20 -4.64 -4.91 17.76
CA LYS A 20 -5.77 -5.71 17.26
C LYS A 20 -7.10 -4.95 17.35
N ALA A 21 -7.34 -4.30 18.50
CA ALA A 21 -8.57 -3.55 18.76
C ALA A 21 -8.57 -2.12 18.17
N ARG A 22 -7.50 -1.69 17.51
CA ARG A 22 -7.33 -0.30 17.03
C ARG A 22 -8.49 0.19 16.16
N HIS A 23 -9.06 -0.67 15.33
CA HIS A 23 -10.17 -0.34 14.44
C HIS A 23 -11.47 0.00 15.20
N HIS A 24 -11.70 -0.58 16.38
CA HIS A 24 -12.87 -0.25 17.21
C HIS A 24 -12.85 1.18 17.73
N PHE A 25 -11.66 1.75 17.93
CA PHE A 25 -11.48 3.11 18.47
C PHE A 25 -11.17 4.15 17.37
N PHE A 26 -11.31 3.77 16.10
CA PHE A 26 -11.05 4.66 14.98
C PHE A 26 -12.06 5.82 14.94
N ARG A 27 -11.58 7.02 14.57
CA ARG A 27 -12.41 8.21 14.41
C ARG A 27 -12.03 8.94 13.13
N TRP A 28 -13.04 9.42 12.43
CA TRP A 28 -12.85 10.36 11.33
C TRP A 28 -12.49 11.73 11.88
N THR A 29 -11.25 12.13 11.61
CA THR A 29 -10.73 13.46 11.89
C THR A 29 -10.29 14.06 10.56
N PRO A 30 -10.15 15.40 10.45
CA PRO A 30 -9.63 16.01 9.23
C PRO A 30 -8.29 15.42 8.78
N ARG A 31 -7.45 14.99 9.74
CA ARG A 31 -6.17 14.34 9.44
C ARG A 31 -6.36 12.93 8.86
N THR A 32 -7.13 12.07 9.53
CA THR A 32 -7.32 10.68 9.07
C THR A 32 -8.07 10.62 7.76
N ALA A 33 -9.08 11.48 7.56
CA ALA A 33 -9.81 11.60 6.31
C ALA A 33 -8.91 11.95 5.12
N ARG A 34 -8.02 12.94 5.27
CA ARG A 34 -7.06 13.32 4.22
C ARG A 34 -6.10 12.19 3.87
N ILE A 35 -5.56 11.51 4.90
CA ILE A 35 -4.64 10.39 4.69
C ILE A 35 -5.34 9.26 3.94
N THR A 36 -6.54 8.86 4.39
CA THR A 36 -7.30 7.81 3.71
C THR A 36 -7.62 8.21 2.27
N PHE A 37 -8.10 9.42 2.01
CA PHE A 37 -8.40 9.90 0.66
C PHE A 37 -7.16 9.88 -0.24
N MET A 38 -6.00 10.33 0.25
CA MET A 38 -4.76 10.33 -0.52
C MET A 38 -4.37 8.92 -0.97
N TYR A 39 -4.37 7.95 -0.06
CA TYR A 39 -3.86 6.60 -0.36
C TYR A 39 -4.89 5.67 -0.99
N VAL A 40 -6.19 5.88 -0.74
CA VAL A 40 -7.25 5.06 -1.33
C VAL A 40 -7.68 5.58 -2.71
N VAL A 41 -7.62 6.90 -2.94
CA VAL A 41 -8.11 7.51 -4.17
C VAL A 41 -6.98 8.10 -5.01
N VAL A 42 -6.25 9.08 -4.47
CA VAL A 42 -5.30 9.87 -5.27
C VAL A 42 -4.18 9.01 -5.83
N VAL A 43 -3.52 8.23 -4.97
CA VAL A 43 -2.39 7.39 -5.37
C VAL A 43 -2.82 6.33 -6.41
N PRO A 44 -3.86 5.50 -6.17
CA PRO A 44 -4.32 4.55 -7.19
C PRO A 44 -4.80 5.21 -8.48
N ALA A 45 -5.44 6.38 -8.42
CA ALA A 45 -5.87 7.08 -9.62
C ALA A 45 -4.70 7.54 -10.49
N ILE A 46 -3.63 8.07 -9.89
CA ILE A 46 -2.41 8.45 -10.62
C ILE A 46 -1.78 7.22 -11.27
N PHE A 47 -1.59 6.14 -10.50
CA PHE A 47 -1.01 4.91 -11.03
C PHE A 47 -1.87 4.29 -12.12
N GLY A 48 -3.19 4.24 -11.95
CA GLY A 48 -4.12 3.75 -12.94
C GLY A 48 -4.05 4.58 -14.23
N TYR A 49 -4.09 5.91 -14.12
CA TYR A 49 -3.98 6.80 -15.27
C TYR A 49 -2.67 6.58 -16.04
N VAL A 50 -1.53 6.55 -15.34
CA VAL A 50 -0.23 6.30 -15.96
C VAL A 50 -0.22 4.93 -16.62
N ALA A 51 -0.63 3.88 -15.91
CA ALA A 51 -0.66 2.52 -16.43
C ALA A 51 -1.48 2.43 -17.72
N TYR A 52 -2.72 2.92 -17.74
CA TYR A 52 -3.57 2.91 -18.93
C TYR A 52 -3.00 3.75 -20.08
N LYS A 53 -2.27 4.82 -19.80
CA LYS A 53 -1.62 5.64 -20.84
C LYS A 53 -0.36 5.03 -21.40
N THR A 54 0.39 4.29 -20.59
CA THR A 54 1.66 3.66 -20.97
C THR A 54 1.52 2.21 -21.41
N ASP A 55 0.34 1.62 -21.24
CA ASP A 55 0.07 0.25 -21.67
C ASP A 55 0.27 0.11 -23.18
N GLY A 56 1.07 -0.88 -23.58
CA GLY A 56 1.47 -1.09 -24.98
C GLY A 56 2.29 0.04 -25.63
N LEU A 57 2.69 1.07 -24.88
CA LEU A 57 3.36 2.24 -25.45
C LEU A 57 4.85 2.01 -25.69
N PHE A 58 5.45 1.11 -24.92
CA PHE A 58 6.88 0.83 -24.94
C PHE A 58 7.13 -0.65 -25.22
N ASN A 59 7.90 -0.92 -26.28
CA ASN A 59 8.34 -2.27 -26.59
C ASN A 59 9.85 -2.33 -26.77
N PHE A 60 10.47 -3.08 -25.88
CA PHE A 60 11.92 -3.26 -25.82
C PHE A 60 12.38 -4.50 -26.58
N ARG A 61 11.47 -5.27 -27.17
CA ARG A 61 11.79 -6.53 -27.86
C ARG A 61 12.64 -6.23 -29.09
N ALA A 62 13.86 -6.80 -29.10
CA ALA A 62 14.81 -6.78 -30.21
C ALA A 62 15.21 -5.37 -30.73
N LYS A 63 15.05 -4.31 -29.94
CA LYS A 63 15.46 -2.94 -30.31
C LYS A 63 16.98 -2.78 -30.23
N ARG A 64 17.59 -2.08 -31.20
CA ARG A 64 19.03 -1.78 -31.28
C ARG A 64 19.32 -0.29 -31.06
N ARG A 65 20.61 0.07 -31.04
CA ARG A 65 21.05 1.46 -30.89
C ARG A 65 20.51 2.31 -32.05
N GLY A 66 19.66 3.28 -31.73
CA GLY A 66 19.01 4.16 -32.71
C GLY A 66 17.55 3.80 -33.02
N ASP A 67 17.07 2.62 -32.60
CA ASP A 67 15.68 2.22 -32.83
C ASP A 67 14.74 2.87 -31.80
N THR A 68 13.54 3.26 -32.24
CA THR A 68 12.52 3.81 -31.36
C THR A 68 11.85 2.70 -30.54
N ILE A 69 11.73 2.95 -29.24
CA ILE A 69 11.06 2.06 -28.27
C ILE A 69 9.56 2.35 -28.17
N TYR A 70 9.16 3.54 -28.62
CA TYR A 70 7.78 4.02 -28.65
C TYR A 70 7.00 3.36 -29.78
N GLU A 71 5.85 2.75 -29.47
CA GLU A 71 5.03 2.00 -30.43
C GLU A 71 3.85 2.79 -31.04
N ARG A 72 3.70 4.06 -30.69
CA ARG A 72 2.60 4.91 -31.16
C ARG A 72 2.98 5.76 -32.36
#